data_AF-A0A925CEI5-F1
#
_entry.id   AF-A0A925CEI5-F1
#
_cell.length_a   1.000
_cell.length_b   1.000
_cell.length_c   1.000
_cell.angle_alpha   90.00
_cell.angle_beta   90.00
_cell.angle_gamma   90.00
#
_symmetry.space_group_name_H-M   'P 1'
#
loop_
_entity.id
_entity.type
_entity.pdbx_description
1 polymer ?
#
loop_
_entity_poly.entity_id
_entity_poly.type
_entity_poly.pdbx_seq_one_letter_code
_entity_poly.pdbx_strand_id
1 'polypeptide(L)'
;MEISIDDFKKVEIKIGEIKSAEKIEGSDKLLKLIVNFGLKPSVSTEGSADHPTSDGLGEQDIRQVLSGIAAYFPEPKDLVGKRCPFATNLAPRMMMGLESQAMILATGGDGETPFALFETTGVPGARVR
;
A
#
# COMPACT_ATOMS: atom_id res chain seq x y z
N MET A 1 -8.08 -25.76 0.80
CA MET A 1 -7.09 -25.46 1.85
C MET A 1 -7.78 -24.54 2.83
N GLU A 2 -7.80 -24.90 4.10
CA GLU A 2 -8.37 -24.07 5.16
C GLU A 2 -7.21 -23.52 6.00
N ILE A 3 -7.32 -22.28 6.47
CA ILE A 3 -6.34 -21.65 7.36
C ILE A 3 -6.99 -21.34 8.70
N SER A 4 -6.20 -21.33 9.76
CA SER A 4 -6.71 -20.91 11.07
C SER A 4 -6.88 -19.39 11.12
N ILE A 5 -7.70 -18.90 12.06
CA ILE A 5 -7.79 -17.46 12.34
C ILE A 5 -6.44 -16.89 12.78
N ASP A 6 -5.60 -17.70 13.42
CA ASP A 6 -4.26 -17.28 13.85
C ASP A 6 -3.30 -17.13 12.68
N ASP A 7 -3.49 -17.90 11.61
CA ASP A 7 -2.78 -17.68 10.35
C ASP A 7 -3.23 -16.39 9.67
N PHE A 8 -4.54 -16.11 9.65
CA PHE A 8 -5.05 -14.84 9.11
C PHE A 8 -4.51 -13.63 9.89
N LYS A 9 -4.44 -13.70 11.23
CA LYS A 9 -3.88 -12.63 12.08
C LYS A 9 -2.41 -12.31 11.78
N LYS A 10 -1.65 -13.25 11.19
CA LYS A 10 -0.26 -13.01 10.77
C LYS A 10 -0.19 -12.07 9.58
N VAL A 11 -1.24 -11.92 8.79
CA VAL A 11 -1.28 -10.96 7.68
C VAL A 11 -1.66 -9.59 8.24
N GLU A 12 -0.77 -8.62 8.11
CA GLU A 12 -1.07 -7.23 8.45
C GLU A 12 -1.71 -6.57 7.23
N ILE A 13 -3.00 -6.25 7.35
CA ILE A 13 -3.70 -5.46 6.34
C ILE A 13 -4.01 -4.09 6.96
N LYS A 14 -3.58 -3.02 6.27
CA LYS A 14 -3.78 -1.63 6.70
C LYS A 14 -4.40 -0.80 5.59
N ILE A 15 -5.15 0.22 5.96
CA ILE A 15 -5.61 1.24 5.01
C ILE A 15 -4.44 2.13 4.62
N GLY A 16 -4.20 2.30 3.32
CA GLY A 16 -3.20 3.21 2.77
C GLY A 16 -3.84 4.26 1.88
N GLU A 17 -3.38 5.51 1.97
CA GLU A 17 -3.77 6.59 1.06
C GLU A 17 -2.75 6.71 -0.08
N ILE A 18 -3.23 6.63 -1.31
CA ILE A 18 -2.37 6.76 -2.50
C ILE A 18 -2.02 8.25 -2.69
N LYS A 19 -0.74 8.59 -2.55
CA LYS A 19 -0.22 9.95 -2.70
C LYS A 19 0.20 10.25 -4.13
N SER A 20 0.70 9.26 -4.85
CA SER A 20 0.96 9.34 -6.29
C SER A 20 0.78 7.99 -6.96
N ALA A 21 0.52 8.02 -8.26
CA ALA A 21 0.35 6.85 -9.11
C ALA A 21 0.91 7.15 -10.51
N GLU A 22 1.80 6.29 -10.99
CA GLU A 22 2.53 6.48 -12.25
C GLU A 22 2.60 5.16 -13.01
N LYS A 23 2.65 5.23 -14.36
CA LYS A 23 2.99 4.06 -15.18
C LYS A 23 4.47 3.74 -15.03
N ILE A 24 4.82 2.47 -15.14
CA ILE A 24 6.21 2.00 -15.10
C ILE A 24 6.71 1.86 -16.53
N GLU A 25 7.85 2.47 -16.84
CA GLU A 25 8.50 2.28 -18.14
C GLU A 25 8.80 0.79 -18.35
N GLY A 26 8.44 0.26 -19.52
CA GLY A 26 8.60 -1.16 -19.83
C GLY A 26 7.49 -2.07 -19.29
N SER A 27 6.43 -1.54 -18.67
CA SER A 27 5.24 -2.34 -18.30
C SER A 27 3.92 -1.66 -18.69
N ASP A 28 3.05 -2.42 -19.32
CA ASP A 28 1.67 -2.06 -19.65
C ASP A 28 0.66 -2.45 -18.54
N LYS A 29 1.07 -3.33 -17.62
CA LYS A 29 0.21 -3.91 -16.58
C LYS A 29 0.43 -3.29 -15.20
N LEU A 30 1.60 -2.71 -14.95
CA LEU A 30 1.99 -2.25 -13.62
C LEU A 30 1.87 -0.73 -13.46
N LEU A 31 1.36 -0.32 -12.30
CA LEU A 31 1.47 1.03 -11.78
C LEU A 31 2.43 1.06 -10.59
N LYS A 32 3.22 2.14 -10.49
CA LYS A 32 3.99 2.49 -9.29
C LYS A 32 3.15 3.45 -8.46
N LEU A 33 2.83 3.04 -7.24
CA LEU A 33 2.08 3.83 -6.27
C LEU A 33 3.02 4.26 -5.14
N ILE A 34 2.88 5.50 -4.68
CA ILE A 34 3.43 5.94 -3.40
C ILE A 34 2.27 6.02 -2.42
N VAL A 35 2.34 5.23 -1.35
CA VAL A 35 1.21 5.02 -0.43
C VAL A 35 1.62 5.42 0.98
N ASN A 36 0.76 6.21 1.63
CA ASN A 36 0.90 6.60 3.02
C ASN A 36 0.07 5.68 3.93
N PHE A 37 0.71 5.01 4.89
CA PHE A 37 0.10 4.14 5.89
C PHE A 37 0.01 4.79 7.28
N GLY A 38 -0.01 6.12 7.36
CA GLY A 38 -0.12 6.89 8.60
C GLY A 38 1.24 7.18 9.22
N LEU A 39 1.28 7.26 10.55
CA LEU A 39 2.52 7.49 11.30
C LEU A 39 3.18 6.16 11.62
N LYS A 40 4.51 6.09 11.48
CA LYS A 40 5.29 4.99 12.03
C LYS A 40 5.10 5.00 13.55
N PRO A 41 4.96 3.81 14.18
CA PRO A 41 5.00 3.74 15.63
C PRO A 41 6.27 4.45 16.10
N SER A 42 6.14 5.38 17.05
CA SER A 42 7.31 5.95 17.72
C SER A 42 8.01 4.79 18.42
N VAL A 43 9.07 4.27 17.81
CA VAL A 43 9.97 3.39 18.52
C VAL A 43 10.55 4.27 19.61
N SER A 44 10.29 3.92 20.87
CA SER A 44 11.07 4.43 21.99
C SER A 44 12.48 3.85 21.85
N THR A 45 13.23 4.34 20.86
CA THR A 45 14.65 4.08 20.74
C THR A 45 15.31 5.08 21.68
N GLU A 46 15.69 4.59 22.86
CA GLU A 46 16.76 5.22 23.61
C GLU A 46 17.97 5.33 22.66
N GLY A 47 18.32 6.57 22.28
CA GLY A 47 19.60 6.88 21.64
C GLY A 47 19.63 6.96 20.11
N SER A 48 18.99 7.99 19.54
CA SER A 48 19.62 8.81 18.48
C SER A 48 18.85 10.12 18.30
N ALA A 49 19.31 11.15 19.00
CA ALA A 49 18.91 12.52 18.73
C ALA A 49 19.63 12.99 17.46
N ASP A 50 19.02 12.82 16.29
CA ASP A 50 19.42 13.56 15.09
C ASP A 50 18.31 13.51 14.02
N HIS A 51 17.26 14.30 14.25
CA HIS A 51 16.51 15.13 13.30
C HIS A 51 15.14 15.46 13.92
N PRO A 52 14.96 16.66 14.50
CA PRO A 52 13.63 17.08 14.91
C PRO A 52 12.77 17.26 13.66
N THR A 53 11.72 16.46 13.50
CA THR A 53 10.66 16.80 12.55
C THR A 53 10.04 18.11 13.05
N SER A 54 10.01 19.12 12.18
CA SER A 54 9.71 20.53 12.51
C SER A 54 8.29 20.79 13.05
N ASP A 55 7.46 19.74 13.17
CA ASP A 55 6.02 19.85 13.30
C ASP A 55 5.48 19.12 14.55
N GLY A 56 6.33 18.36 15.27
CA GLY A 56 5.91 17.50 16.39
C GLY A 56 5.05 16.28 15.99
N LEU A 57 4.84 16.08 14.69
CA LEU A 57 4.18 14.91 14.12
C LEU A 57 5.24 13.85 13.82
N GLY A 58 4.96 12.59 14.17
CA GLY A 58 5.88 11.47 13.96
C GLY A 58 6.26 11.24 12.48
N GLU A 59 7.23 10.36 12.23
CA GLU A 59 7.64 10.00 10.87
C GLU A 59 6.49 9.29 10.13
N GLN A 60 6.22 9.65 8.87
CA GLN A 60 5.19 8.99 8.07
C GLN A 60 5.66 7.65 7.51
N ASP A 61 4.77 6.65 7.46
CA ASP A 61 5.01 5.36 6.82
C ASP A 61 4.65 5.45 5.32
N ILE A 62 5.57 6.02 4.53
CA ILE A 62 5.44 6.13 3.07
C ILE A 62 6.16 4.96 2.41
N ARG A 63 5.46 4.20 1.57
CA ARG A 63 6.03 3.04 0.86
C ARG A 63 5.71 3.04 -0.63
N GLN A 64 6.62 2.44 -1.40
CA GLN A 64 6.40 2.12 -2.80
C GLN A 64 5.61 0.81 -2.93
N VAL A 65 4.57 0.82 -3.75
CA VAL A 65 3.73 -0.33 -4.05
C VAL A 65 3.57 -0.47 -5.55
N LEU A 66 3.89 -1.64 -6.08
CA LEU A 66 3.66 -1.94 -7.49
C LEU A 66 2.36 -2.74 -7.61
N SER A 67 1.48 -2.32 -8.52
CA SER A 67 0.16 -2.94 -8.66
C SER A 67 -0.19 -3.26 -10.11
N GLY A 68 -0.69 -4.46 -10.34
CA GLY A 68 -1.12 -4.99 -11.65
C GLY A 68 -2.46 -4.46 -12.16
N ILE A 69 -2.85 -3.25 -11.79
CA ILE A 69 -4.19 -2.69 -12.06
C ILE A 69 -4.19 -1.64 -13.17
N ALA A 70 -3.09 -1.49 -13.92
CA ALA A 70 -2.95 -0.41 -14.91
C ALA A 70 -4.06 -0.40 -15.98
N ALA A 71 -4.51 -1.59 -16.42
CA ALA A 71 -5.58 -1.72 -17.41
C ALA A 71 -6.93 -1.14 -16.96
N TYR A 72 -7.15 -1.04 -15.65
CA TYR A 72 -8.39 -0.53 -15.05
C TYR A 72 -8.35 0.96 -14.71
N PHE A 73 -7.15 1.56 -14.75
CA PHE A 73 -6.94 2.99 -14.48
C PHE A 73 -6.11 3.61 -15.62
N PRO A 74 -6.75 3.93 -16.77
CA PRO A 74 -6.07 4.55 -17.91
C PRO A 74 -5.33 5.84 -17.53
N GLU A 75 -5.93 6.59 -16.61
CA GLU A 75 -5.41 7.79 -15.97
C GLU A 75 -5.00 7.48 -14.51
N PRO A 76 -3.72 7.18 -14.23
CA PRO A 76 -3.28 6.80 -12.89
C PRO A 76 -3.60 7.83 -11.81
N LYS A 77 -3.67 9.11 -12.17
CA LYS A 77 -4.05 10.22 -11.27
C LYS A 77 -5.40 10.01 -10.58
N ASP A 78 -6.30 9.22 -11.18
CA ASP A 78 -7.61 8.93 -10.61
C ASP A 78 -7.49 8.10 -9.32
N LEU A 79 -6.34 7.45 -9.08
CA LEU A 79 -6.05 6.75 -7.84
C LEU A 79 -5.63 7.67 -6.69
N VAL A 80 -5.16 8.89 -6.98
CA VAL A 80 -4.60 9.78 -5.97
C VAL A 80 -5.70 10.22 -4.99
N GLY A 81 -5.41 10.11 -3.70
CA GLY A 81 -6.34 10.39 -2.61
C GLY A 81 -7.27 9.22 -2.25
N LYS A 82 -7.35 8.16 -3.08
CA LYS A 82 -8.09 6.96 -2.72
C LYS A 82 -7.41 6.25 -1.55
N ARG A 83 -8.24 5.70 -0.66
CA ARG A 83 -7.79 4.91 0.48
C ARG A 83 -8.26 3.49 0.35
N CYS A 84 -7.31 2.57 0.28
CA CYS A 84 -7.56 1.17 -0.02
C CYS A 84 -6.88 0.28 1.04
N PRO A 85 -7.32 -0.97 1.23
CA PRO A 85 -6.61 -1.94 2.04
C PRO A 85 -5.38 -2.48 1.30
N PHE A 86 -4.26 -2.58 2.03
CA PHE A 86 -3.03 -3.19 1.54
C PHE A 86 -2.50 -4.21 2.55
N ALA A 87 -1.97 -5.33 2.08
CA ALA A 87 -1.13 -6.21 2.89
C ALA A 87 0.27 -5.59 3.05
N THR A 88 0.66 -5.27 4.29
CA THR A 88 1.84 -4.44 4.60
C THR A 88 3.02 -5.17 5.23
N ASN A 89 2.89 -6.47 5.52
CA ASN A 89 3.96 -7.28 6.11
C ASN A 89 4.36 -8.50 5.25
N LEU A 90 4.02 -8.47 3.96
CA LEU A 90 4.58 -9.41 3.00
C LEU A 90 6.05 -9.09 2.79
N ALA A 91 6.86 -10.12 2.50
CA ALA A 91 8.23 -9.91 2.08
C ALA A 91 8.25 -9.02 0.82
N PRO A 92 9.11 -7.97 0.77
CA PRO A 92 9.21 -7.13 -0.40
C PRO A 92 9.54 -7.94 -1.66
N ARG A 93 9.01 -7.51 -2.80
CA ARG A 93 9.20 -8.19 -4.09
C ARG A 93 9.75 -7.23 -5.13
N MET A 94 10.84 -7.64 -5.77
CA MET A 94 11.42 -6.93 -6.93
C MET A 94 10.63 -7.24 -8.21
N MET A 95 10.23 -6.19 -8.94
CA MET A 95 9.58 -6.27 -10.25
C MET A 95 10.02 -5.08 -11.10
N MET A 96 10.46 -5.30 -12.34
CA MET A 96 10.94 -4.22 -13.23
C MET A 96 12.01 -3.31 -12.60
N GLY A 97 12.92 -3.88 -11.81
CA GLY A 97 13.97 -3.13 -11.11
C GLY A 97 13.48 -2.29 -9.92
N LEU A 98 12.19 -2.32 -9.61
CA LEU A 98 11.56 -1.60 -8.50
C LEU A 98 11.12 -2.58 -7.42
N GLU A 99 11.19 -2.14 -6.16
CA GLU A 99 10.75 -2.93 -5.01
C GLU A 99 9.28 -2.60 -4.65
N SER A 100 8.43 -3.61 -4.55
CA SER A 100 7.08 -3.47 -3.97
C SER A 100 7.10 -3.88 -2.51
N GLN A 101 6.71 -2.97 -1.61
CA GLN A 101 6.78 -3.14 -0.16
C GLN A 101 5.41 -3.42 0.49
N ALA A 102 4.35 -3.45 -0.31
CA ALA A 102 3.02 -3.87 0.08
C ALA A 102 2.26 -4.40 -1.15
N MET A 103 1.02 -4.84 -0.94
CA MET A 103 0.13 -5.28 -2.03
C MET A 103 -1.26 -4.72 -1.79
N ILE A 104 -1.83 -4.03 -2.78
CA ILE A 104 -3.21 -3.54 -2.73
C ILE A 104 -4.18 -4.71 -2.88
N LEU A 105 -5.30 -4.69 -2.16
CA LEU A 105 -6.35 -5.70 -2.34
C LEU A 105 -7.41 -5.17 -3.32
N ALA A 106 -7.71 -5.98 -4.32
CA ALA A 106 -8.71 -5.74 -5.36
C ALA A 106 -9.29 -7.09 -5.83
N THR A 107 -10.43 -7.07 -6.50
CA THR A 107 -11.00 -8.25 -7.18
C THR A 107 -10.99 -8.08 -8.69
N GLY A 108 -11.15 -9.19 -9.42
CA GLY A 108 -11.09 -9.23 -10.87
C GLY A 108 -9.64 -9.21 -11.39
N GLY A 109 -9.47 -9.06 -12.70
CA GLY A 109 -8.15 -9.19 -13.36
C GLY A 109 -8.04 -10.36 -14.33
N ASP A 110 -8.95 -11.32 -14.24
CA ASP A 110 -8.91 -12.61 -14.97
C ASP A 110 -9.83 -12.65 -16.20
N GLY A 111 -10.64 -11.61 -16.41
CA GLY A 111 -11.59 -11.51 -17.53
C GLY A 111 -12.94 -12.19 -17.26
N GLU A 112 -13.07 -12.92 -16.16
CA GLU A 112 -14.32 -13.58 -15.76
C GLU A 112 -15.05 -12.77 -14.67
N THR A 113 -14.29 -12.14 -13.78
CA THR A 113 -14.85 -11.35 -12.67
C THR A 113 -14.69 -9.86 -12.92
N PRO A 114 -15.74 -9.04 -12.72
CA PRO A 114 -15.62 -7.59 -12.78
C PRO A 114 -14.54 -7.08 -11.82
N PHE A 115 -13.72 -6.16 -12.32
CA PHE A 115 -12.72 -5.51 -11.48
C PHE A 115 -13.39 -4.64 -10.42
N ALA A 116 -12.91 -4.74 -9.18
CA ALA A 116 -13.29 -3.80 -8.12
C ALA A 116 -12.08 -3.45 -7.26
N LEU A 117 -11.94 -2.16 -6.98
CA LEU A 117 -11.02 -1.63 -6.00
C LEU A 117 -11.80 -1.28 -4.73
N PHE A 118 -11.33 -1.76 -3.58
CA PHE A 118 -11.99 -1.51 -2.31
C PHE A 118 -11.57 -0.16 -1.74
N GLU A 119 -12.47 0.81 -1.75
CA GLU A 119 -12.25 2.15 -1.21
C GLU A 119 -12.91 2.33 0.15
N THR A 120 -12.31 3.14 1.01
CA THR A 120 -12.86 3.51 2.31
C THR A 120 -12.54 4.97 2.65
N THR A 121 -13.25 5.52 3.63
CA THR A 121 -12.93 6.81 4.26
C THR A 121 -12.09 6.64 5.53
N GLY A 122 -11.74 5.40 5.89
CA GLY A 122 -10.88 5.07 7.04
C GLY A 122 -9.55 5.82 7.00
N VAL A 123 -8.91 5.94 8.17
CA VAL A 123 -7.65 6.68 8.31
C VAL A 123 -6.46 5.83 7.83
N PRO A 124 -5.46 6.44 7.17
CA PRO A 124 -4.20 5.76 6.87
C PRO A 124 -3.61 5.08 8.11
N GLY A 125 -3.20 3.83 7.97
CA GLY A 125 -2.65 2.99 9.04
C GLY A 125 -3.69 2.20 9.84
N ALA A 126 -4.99 2.46 9.65
CA ALA A 126 -6.04 1.70 10.30
C ALA A 126 -5.94 0.20 9.94
N ARG A 127 -5.97 -0.66 10.95
CA ARG A 127 -5.90 -2.11 10.79
C ARG A 127 -7.23 -2.67 10.29
N VAL A 128 -7.16 -3.51 9.27
CA VAL A 128 -8.27 -4.36 8.82
C VAL A 128 -8.27 -5.66 9.63
N ARG A 129 -9.45 -6.15 10.00
CA ARG A 129 -9.64 -7.30 10.89
C ARG A 129 -10.85 -8.12 10.47
#